data_AF-A0A9P6P7X0-F1
#
_entry.id   AF-A0A9P6P7X0-F1
#
_cell.length_a   1.000
_cell.length_b   1.000
_cell.length_c   1.000
_cell.angle_alpha   90.00
_cell.angle_beta   90.00
_cell.angle_gamma   90.00
#
_symmetry.space_group_name_H-M   'P 1'
#
loop_
_entity.id
_entity.type
_entity.pdbx_description
1 polymer ?
#
loop_
_entity_poly.entity_id
_entity_poly.type
_entity_poly.pdbx_seq_one_letter_code
_entity_poly.pdbx_strand_id
1 'polypeptide(L)'
;MSWNSKTWAWVKKYFSVNPLSTDGMPVVGKFRTPAVGSRPEKYKYPKSEASNISGNYYYQRDVRRNYPRIAVYTQQDVAGLIEDGSVKASLPSAESADQASAPAEVPQAKPLAEVLNSHKLYSLEKPAPTPNWGRKLEWKISEDFVPPNDGSYFPMKVYTA
;
A
#
# COMPACT_ATOMS: atom_id res chain seq x y z
N MET A 1 8.04 40.72 -32.86
CA MET A 1 7.60 41.51 -31.68
C MET A 1 7.43 40.56 -30.52
N SER A 2 8.22 40.67 -29.45
CA SER A 2 8.03 39.83 -28.26
C SER A 2 6.94 40.44 -27.37
N TRP A 3 5.98 39.62 -26.95
CA TRP A 3 4.95 40.00 -25.97
C TRP A 3 5.52 40.36 -24.59
N ASN A 4 6.80 40.06 -24.36
CA ASN A 4 7.54 40.35 -23.14
C ASN A 4 8.26 41.70 -23.12
N SER A 5 8.02 42.60 -24.10
CA SER A 5 8.53 43.97 -24.00
C SER A 5 7.82 44.72 -22.86
N LYS A 6 8.50 45.69 -22.24
CA LYS A 6 7.93 46.47 -21.13
C LYS A 6 6.59 47.13 -21.47
N THR A 7 6.42 47.53 -22.73
CA THR A 7 5.18 48.12 -23.26
C THR A 7 4.02 47.13 -23.30
N TRP A 8 4.21 45.96 -23.91
CA TRP A 8 3.16 44.94 -24.03
C TRP A 8 2.85 44.23 -22.71
N ALA A 9 3.85 44.11 -21.82
CA ALA A 9 3.64 43.59 -20.46
C ALA A 9 2.70 44.47 -19.63
N TRP A 10 2.80 45.80 -19.74
CA TRP A 10 1.88 46.73 -19.08
C TRP A 10 0.46 46.61 -19.64
N VAL A 11 0.32 46.54 -20.96
CA VAL A 11 -0.98 46.32 -21.63
C VAL A 11 -1.62 45.02 -21.13
N LYS A 12 -0.87 43.90 -21.14
CA LYS A 12 -1.37 42.62 -20.61
C LYS A 12 -1.85 42.75 -19.17
N LYS A 13 -1.07 43.40 -18.30
CA LYS A 13 -1.43 43.59 -16.89
C LYS A 13 -2.73 44.37 -16.71
N TYR A 14 -3.01 45.34 -17.59
CA TYR A 14 -4.22 46.17 -17.51
C TYR A 14 -5.46 45.47 -18.08
N PHE A 15 -5.31 44.68 -19.15
CA PHE A 15 -6.43 44.04 -19.85
C PHE A 15 -6.70 42.59 -19.46
N SER A 16 -5.81 41.92 -18.70
CA SER A 16 -6.02 40.54 -18.25
C SER A 16 -6.91 40.46 -17.01
N VAL A 17 -7.83 39.48 -16.99
CA VAL A 17 -8.66 39.17 -15.81
C VAL A 17 -7.80 38.78 -14.60
N ASN A 18 -6.74 38.01 -14.81
CA ASN A 18 -5.76 37.68 -13.78
C ASN A 18 -4.34 38.07 -14.24
N PRO A 19 -3.76 39.16 -13.72
CA PRO A 19 -2.43 39.63 -14.11
C PRO A 19 -1.28 38.73 -13.64
N LEU A 20 -1.54 37.77 -12.73
CA LEU A 20 -0.56 36.76 -12.32
C LEU A 20 -0.49 35.58 -13.31
N SER A 21 -1.37 35.53 -14.31
CA SER A 21 -1.40 34.46 -15.30
C SER A 21 -0.21 34.53 -16.27
N THR A 22 0.39 33.37 -16.54
CA THR A 22 1.53 33.24 -17.46
C THR A 22 1.09 32.81 -18.85
N ASP A 23 1.90 33.08 -19.87
CA ASP A 23 1.60 32.72 -21.27
C ASP A 23 1.87 31.25 -21.61
N GLY A 24 2.31 30.45 -20.62
CA GLY A 24 2.59 29.02 -20.80
C GLY A 24 3.78 28.67 -21.70
N MET A 25 4.45 29.64 -22.31
CA MET A 25 5.59 29.40 -23.19
C MET A 25 6.87 29.17 -22.36
N PRO A 26 7.52 27.99 -22.46
CA PRO A 26 8.78 27.76 -21.78
C PRO A 26 9.89 28.68 -22.30
N VAL A 27 10.73 29.17 -21.40
CA VAL A 27 11.84 30.05 -21.76
C VAL A 27 12.90 29.27 -22.55
N VAL A 28 13.17 29.73 -23.77
CA VAL A 28 14.23 29.20 -24.64
C VAL A 28 15.57 29.29 -23.90
N GLY A 29 16.34 28.21 -23.86
CA GLY A 29 17.61 28.15 -23.13
C GLY A 29 17.51 27.81 -21.65
N LYS A 30 16.29 27.67 -21.09
CA LYS A 30 16.08 27.11 -19.72
C LYS A 30 15.36 25.76 -19.74
N PHE A 31 14.34 25.62 -20.58
CA PHE A 31 13.63 24.37 -20.73
C PHE A 31 14.40 23.43 -21.66
N ARG A 32 14.63 22.18 -21.23
CA ARG A 32 15.29 21.12 -22.01
C ARG A 32 16.68 21.51 -22.54
N THR A 33 17.41 22.29 -21.76
CA THR A 33 18.74 22.84 -22.11
C THR A 33 19.69 22.64 -20.92
N PRO A 34 20.80 21.89 -21.07
CA PRO A 34 21.28 21.22 -22.29
C PRO A 34 20.32 20.13 -22.80
N ALA A 35 20.40 19.84 -24.10
CA ALA A 35 19.65 18.74 -24.70
C ALA A 35 19.99 17.42 -23.98
N VAL A 36 19.04 16.48 -23.95
CA VAL A 36 19.16 15.24 -23.15
C VAL A 36 20.45 14.47 -23.45
N GLY A 37 20.89 14.43 -24.71
CA GLY A 37 22.13 13.76 -25.13
C GLY A 37 23.43 14.53 -24.87
N SER A 38 23.34 15.79 -24.48
CA SER A 38 24.49 16.67 -24.21
C SER A 38 24.59 17.08 -22.75
N ARG A 39 23.96 16.30 -21.85
CA ARG A 39 24.05 16.54 -20.41
C ARG A 39 25.48 16.24 -19.93
N PRO A 40 26.10 17.13 -19.13
CA PRO A 40 27.44 16.91 -18.59
C PRO A 40 27.47 15.88 -17.46
N GLU A 41 26.30 15.61 -16.86
CA GLU A 41 26.13 14.63 -15.77
C GLU A 41 26.45 13.22 -16.26
N LYS A 42 27.37 12.54 -15.57
CA LYS A 42 27.66 11.12 -15.82
C LYS A 42 26.72 10.27 -14.98
N TYR A 43 26.05 9.33 -15.63
CA TYR A 43 25.22 8.36 -14.92
C TYR A 43 26.07 7.51 -13.98
N LYS A 44 25.69 7.49 -12.70
CA LYS A 44 26.19 6.54 -11.72
C LYS A 44 25.03 5.64 -11.31
N TYR A 45 25.22 4.33 -11.45
CA TYR A 45 24.20 3.38 -11.04
C TYR A 45 23.90 3.54 -9.52
N PRO A 46 22.63 3.72 -9.12
CA PRO A 46 22.26 3.82 -7.71
C PRO A 46 22.50 2.47 -7.04
N LYS A 47 23.40 2.46 -6.05
CA LYS A 47 23.68 1.26 -5.26
C LYS A 47 22.72 1.19 -4.09
N SER A 48 22.06 0.06 -3.92
CA SER A 48 21.31 -0.27 -2.71
C SER A 48 22.09 -1.30 -1.88
N GLU A 49 21.59 -1.69 -0.71
CA GLU A 49 22.19 -2.76 0.12
C GLU A 49 22.38 -4.06 -0.68
N ALA A 50 21.53 -4.26 -1.67
CA ALA A 50 21.61 -5.34 -2.63
C ALA A 50 22.90 -5.38 -3.48
N SER A 51 23.64 -4.28 -3.54
CA SER A 51 24.89 -4.15 -4.30
C SER A 51 26.15 -4.40 -3.47
N ASN A 52 26.01 -4.76 -2.19
CA ASN A 52 27.14 -5.06 -1.31
C ASN A 52 27.88 -6.33 -1.78
N ILE A 53 29.22 -6.29 -1.73
CA ILE A 53 30.10 -7.38 -2.19
C ILE A 53 30.17 -8.50 -1.14
N SER A 54 30.14 -8.14 0.15
CA SER A 54 30.22 -9.05 1.29
C SER A 54 28.93 -9.03 2.11
N GLY A 55 28.58 -10.16 2.73
CA GLY A 55 27.41 -10.26 3.61
C GLY A 55 26.07 -10.15 2.89
N ASN A 56 26.03 -10.46 1.60
CA ASN A 56 24.88 -10.22 0.73
C ASN A 56 24.51 -11.51 -0.05
N TYR A 57 24.22 -12.57 0.69
CA TYR A 57 23.89 -13.86 0.08
C TYR A 57 22.51 -13.84 -0.59
N TYR A 58 22.42 -14.39 -1.80
CA TYR A 58 21.18 -14.33 -2.60
C TYR A 58 19.99 -15.00 -1.90
N TYR A 59 20.19 -16.12 -1.19
CA TYR A 59 19.09 -16.85 -0.55
C TYR A 59 18.37 -16.05 0.55
N GLN A 60 19.07 -15.12 1.23
CA GLN A 60 18.46 -14.26 2.25
C GLN A 60 17.58 -13.17 1.63
N ARG A 61 17.83 -12.85 0.36
CA ARG A 61 17.13 -11.82 -0.40
C ARG A 61 16.15 -12.37 -1.42
N ASP A 62 16.06 -13.70 -1.53
CA ASP A 62 15.19 -14.36 -2.49
C ASP A 62 13.73 -14.33 -2.01
N VAL A 63 13.09 -13.18 -2.21
CA VAL A 63 11.65 -12.98 -1.93
C VAL A 63 10.77 -13.84 -2.84
N ARG A 64 11.26 -14.22 -4.02
CA ARG A 64 10.50 -15.01 -4.99
C ARG A 64 10.26 -16.43 -4.49
N ARG A 65 11.26 -17.04 -3.84
CA ARG A 65 11.12 -18.39 -3.25
C ARG A 65 10.56 -18.37 -1.84
N ASN A 66 10.72 -17.27 -1.11
CA ASN A 66 10.16 -17.09 0.24
C ASN A 66 8.76 -16.46 0.22
N TYR A 67 7.87 -16.97 -0.65
CA TYR A 67 6.49 -16.48 -0.74
C TYR A 67 5.62 -17.15 0.35
N PRO A 68 4.61 -16.44 0.91
CA PRO A 68 3.68 -17.05 1.85
C PRO A 68 2.87 -18.15 1.16
N ARG A 69 2.77 -19.33 1.78
CA ARG A 69 1.97 -20.44 1.26
C ARG A 69 0.47 -20.15 1.47
N ILE A 70 -0.34 -20.54 0.49
CA ILE A 70 -1.80 -20.44 0.58
C ILE A 70 -2.29 -21.51 1.55
N ALA A 71 -2.99 -21.09 2.61
CA ALA A 71 -3.68 -22.00 3.52
C ALA A 71 -5.10 -22.26 3.02
N VAL A 72 -5.48 -23.52 2.87
CA VAL A 72 -6.83 -23.96 2.49
C VAL A 72 -7.40 -24.77 3.65
N TYR A 73 -8.61 -24.42 4.08
CA TYR A 73 -9.31 -25.10 5.17
C TYR A 73 -10.58 -25.75 4.64
N THR A 74 -10.75 -27.03 4.90
CA THR A 74 -12.00 -27.77 4.64
C THR A 74 -12.94 -27.69 5.85
N GLN A 75 -14.20 -28.08 5.68
CA GLN A 75 -15.16 -28.12 6.80
C GLN A 75 -14.71 -29.07 7.91
N GLN A 76 -14.03 -30.17 7.57
CA GLN A 76 -13.48 -31.12 8.55
C GLN A 76 -12.32 -30.51 9.32
N ASP A 77 -11.41 -29.80 8.64
CA ASP A 77 -10.30 -29.10 9.30
C ASP A 77 -10.81 -28.05 10.29
N VAL A 78 -11.82 -27.28 9.90
CA VAL A 78 -12.45 -26.27 10.78
C VAL A 78 -13.17 -26.92 11.96
N ALA A 79 -13.90 -28.02 11.73
CA ALA A 79 -14.57 -28.76 12.80
C ALA A 79 -13.56 -29.28 13.84
N GLY A 80 -12.47 -29.92 13.38
CA GLY A 80 -11.41 -30.40 14.25
C GLY A 80 -10.69 -29.26 15.01
N LEU A 81 -10.47 -28.11 14.37
CA LEU A 81 -9.88 -26.94 15.05
C LEU A 81 -10.77 -26.38 16.17
N ILE A 82 -12.10 -26.45 16.02
CA ILE A 82 -13.05 -26.00 17.06
C ILE A 82 -13.10 -27.00 18.22
N GLU A 83 -12.99 -28.30 17.94
CA GLU A 83 -13.01 -29.37 18.95
C GLU A 83 -11.68 -29.48 19.74
N ASP A 84 -10.54 -29.52 19.04
CA ASP A 84 -9.22 -29.85 19.64
C ASP A 84 -8.37 -28.62 20.04
N GLY A 85 -8.81 -27.39 19.69
CA GLY A 85 -8.30 -26.12 20.21
C GLY A 85 -6.79 -25.80 20.05
N SER A 86 -5.97 -26.72 19.56
CA SER A 86 -4.52 -26.53 19.47
C SER A 86 -4.11 -25.96 18.12
N VAL A 87 -3.60 -24.74 18.14
CA VAL A 87 -2.96 -24.11 16.99
C VAL A 87 -1.63 -24.82 16.76
N LYS A 88 -1.59 -25.79 15.83
CA LYS A 88 -0.31 -26.33 15.36
C LYS A 88 0.52 -25.18 14.80
N ALA A 89 1.75 -25.02 15.29
CA ALA A 89 2.66 -23.99 14.81
C ALA A 89 2.82 -24.12 13.28
N SER A 90 2.68 -23.00 12.57
CA SER A 90 2.72 -22.96 11.10
C SER A 90 4.09 -23.30 10.50
N LEU A 91 5.11 -23.43 11.36
CA LEU A 91 6.45 -23.87 11.01
C LEU A 91 6.78 -25.14 11.80
N PRO A 92 7.10 -26.27 11.14
CA PRO A 92 7.69 -27.40 11.85
C PRO A 92 9.01 -26.94 12.48
N SER A 93 9.22 -27.22 13.76
CA SER A 93 10.52 -27.00 14.39
C SER A 93 11.55 -27.88 13.68
N ALA A 94 12.82 -27.44 13.60
CA ALA A 94 13.88 -28.16 12.90
C ALA A 94 14.06 -29.63 13.38
N GLU A 95 13.61 -29.94 14.60
CA GLU A 95 13.64 -31.27 15.20
C GLU A 95 12.52 -32.21 14.71
N SER A 96 11.49 -31.69 14.05
CA SER A 96 10.34 -32.46 13.54
C SER A 96 10.46 -32.91 12.07
N ALA A 97 11.59 -32.62 11.42
CA ALA A 97 11.85 -33.01 10.03
C ALA A 97 12.02 -34.53 9.84
N ASP A 98 12.50 -35.24 10.87
CA ASP A 98 12.77 -36.70 10.80
C ASP A 98 11.53 -37.57 11.09
N GLN A 99 10.37 -37.00 11.44
CA GLN A 99 9.13 -37.76 11.66
C GLN A 99 8.03 -37.46 10.62
N ALA A 100 8.36 -36.84 9.49
CA ALA A 100 7.40 -36.44 8.47
C ALA A 100 6.89 -37.58 7.55
N SER A 101 7.10 -38.85 7.90
CA SER A 101 6.80 -40.01 7.05
C SER A 101 5.78 -41.00 7.65
N ALA A 102 4.79 -40.50 8.40
CA ALA A 102 3.55 -41.23 8.63
C ALA A 102 2.37 -40.41 8.09
N PRO A 103 1.49 -40.96 7.24
CA PRO A 103 0.22 -40.32 6.95
C PRO A 103 -0.54 -40.24 8.28
N ALA A 104 -0.63 -39.04 8.85
CA ALA A 104 -1.47 -38.82 10.01
C ALA A 104 -2.90 -39.19 9.60
N GLU A 105 -3.44 -40.27 10.16
CA GLU A 105 -4.86 -40.58 10.08
C GLU A 105 -5.59 -39.32 10.54
N VAL A 106 -6.31 -38.67 9.62
CA VAL A 106 -7.13 -37.52 9.97
C VAL A 106 -8.22 -38.08 10.88
N PRO A 107 -8.25 -37.72 12.17
CA PRO A 107 -9.35 -38.14 13.02
C PRO A 107 -10.63 -37.67 12.33
N GLN A 108 -11.59 -38.58 12.15
CA GLN A 108 -12.89 -38.22 11.60
C GLN A 108 -13.57 -37.28 12.60
N ALA A 109 -13.36 -35.98 12.41
CA ALA A 109 -13.99 -34.95 13.20
C ALA A 109 -15.51 -35.05 13.03
N LYS A 110 -16.25 -34.69 14.07
CA LYS A 110 -17.72 -34.65 14.00
C LYS A 110 -18.15 -33.71 12.88
N PRO A 111 -19.32 -33.92 12.26
CA PRO A 111 -19.82 -33.00 11.25
C PRO A 111 -19.90 -31.59 11.84
N LEU A 112 -19.44 -30.58 11.09
CA LEU A 112 -19.33 -29.19 11.54
C LEU A 112 -20.63 -28.66 12.17
N ALA A 113 -21.79 -29.10 11.67
CA ALA A 113 -23.09 -28.71 12.20
C ALA A 113 -23.29 -29.12 13.67
N GLU A 114 -22.84 -30.31 14.07
CA GLU A 114 -22.93 -30.78 15.45
C GLU A 114 -22.02 -29.97 16.38
N VAL A 115 -20.80 -29.69 15.91
CA VAL A 115 -19.80 -28.89 16.65
C VAL A 115 -20.28 -27.45 16.87
N LEU A 116 -20.91 -26.84 15.87
CA LEU A 116 -21.46 -25.48 15.99
C LEU A 116 -22.65 -25.41 16.95
N ASN A 117 -23.42 -26.50 17.08
CA ASN A 117 -24.52 -26.57 18.03
C ASN A 117 -24.04 -26.75 19.47
N SER A 118 -22.88 -27.39 19.69
CA SER A 118 -22.32 -27.57 21.03
C SER A 118 -21.50 -26.38 21.53
N HIS A 119 -20.87 -25.61 20.65
CA HIS A 119 -19.98 -24.50 21.02
C HIS A 119 -20.56 -23.11 20.72
N LYS A 120 -20.61 -22.26 21.74
CA LYS A 120 -20.95 -20.83 21.56
C LYS A 120 -19.71 -20.05 21.12
N LEU A 121 -19.64 -19.68 19.83
CA LEU A 121 -18.50 -18.96 19.26
C LEU A 121 -18.44 -17.48 19.65
N TYR A 122 -19.60 -16.83 19.81
CA TYR A 122 -19.71 -15.39 20.03
C TYR A 122 -20.61 -15.09 21.25
N SER A 123 -20.24 -14.07 22.01
CA SER A 123 -21.00 -13.58 23.17
C SER A 123 -21.00 -12.04 23.18
N LEU A 124 -21.74 -11.42 24.10
CA LEU A 124 -21.75 -9.96 24.23
C LEU A 124 -20.35 -9.43 24.59
N GLU A 125 -19.62 -10.18 25.42
CA GLU A 125 -18.23 -9.88 25.79
C GLU A 125 -17.23 -10.21 24.66
N LYS A 126 -17.59 -11.12 23.74
CA LYS A 126 -16.77 -11.52 22.59
C LYS A 126 -17.60 -11.48 21.29
N PRO A 127 -17.84 -10.28 20.73
CA PRO A 127 -18.60 -10.13 19.50
C PRO A 127 -17.87 -10.76 18.31
N ALA A 128 -18.59 -10.96 17.21
CA ALA A 128 -17.99 -11.41 15.96
C ALA A 128 -16.88 -10.43 15.51
N PRO A 129 -15.73 -10.94 15.05
CA PRO A 129 -14.63 -10.10 14.60
C PRO A 129 -15.06 -9.27 13.38
N THR A 130 -14.71 -7.99 13.37
CA THR A 130 -14.86 -7.15 12.19
C THR A 130 -13.68 -7.36 11.23
N PRO A 131 -13.86 -7.16 9.92
CA PRO A 131 -12.77 -7.20 8.95
C PRO A 131 -11.63 -6.27 9.37
N ASN A 132 -10.48 -6.82 9.73
CA ASN A 132 -9.31 -6.06 10.19
C ASN A 132 -8.17 -6.04 9.16
N TRP A 133 -8.44 -6.49 7.94
CA TRP A 133 -7.43 -6.58 6.88
C TRP A 133 -7.09 -5.19 6.32
N GLY A 134 -5.80 -4.93 6.16
CA GLY A 134 -5.29 -3.72 5.51
C GLY A 134 -5.05 -2.53 6.44
N ARG A 135 -4.70 -1.39 5.84
CA ARG A 135 -4.43 -0.14 6.55
C ARG A 135 -5.74 0.53 6.93
N LYS A 136 -5.95 0.81 8.23
CA LYS A 136 -7.07 1.62 8.71
C LYS A 136 -6.76 3.10 8.44
N LEU A 137 -7.63 3.75 7.66
CA LEU A 137 -7.51 5.17 7.34
C LEU A 137 -8.53 5.96 8.15
N GLU A 138 -8.06 6.99 8.84
CA GLU A 138 -8.91 7.93 9.57
C GLU A 138 -9.07 9.20 8.75
N TRP A 139 -10.17 9.28 8.00
CA TRP A 139 -10.44 10.44 7.15
C TRP A 139 -10.77 11.68 7.99
N LYS A 140 -10.09 12.78 7.67
CA LYS A 140 -10.34 14.11 8.25
C LYS A 140 -10.68 15.10 7.13
N ILE A 141 -11.38 16.18 7.47
CA ILE A 141 -11.61 17.27 6.52
C ILE A 141 -10.25 17.94 6.27
N SER A 142 -9.91 18.12 4.99
CA SER A 142 -8.63 18.70 4.59
C SER A 142 -8.57 20.20 4.92
N GLU A 143 -7.40 20.65 5.36
CA GLU A 143 -7.06 22.07 5.55
C GLU A 143 -6.56 22.73 4.25
N ASP A 144 -6.22 21.94 3.21
CA ASP A 144 -5.67 22.45 1.96
C ASP A 144 -6.67 23.32 1.18
N PHE A 145 -7.96 23.02 1.34
CA PHE A 145 -9.03 23.80 0.76
C PHE A 145 -9.60 24.77 1.79
N VAL A 146 -9.06 25.98 1.82
CA VAL A 146 -9.65 27.10 2.55
C VAL A 146 -10.71 27.75 1.65
N PRO A 147 -12.01 27.66 1.96
CA PRO A 147 -13.02 28.33 1.16
C PRO A 147 -12.80 29.86 1.21
N PRO A 148 -13.06 30.57 0.11
CA PRO A 148 -12.96 32.02 0.12
C PRO A 148 -13.96 32.62 1.13
N ASN A 149 -13.51 33.61 1.90
CA ASN A 149 -14.34 34.34 2.88
C ASN A 149 -15.25 35.40 2.19
N ASP A 150 -15.79 35.09 1.02
CA ASP A 150 -16.59 36.01 0.19
C ASP A 150 -18.10 35.68 0.18
N GLY A 151 -18.52 34.68 0.97
CA GLY A 151 -19.92 34.23 1.05
C GLY A 151 -20.32 33.26 -0.06
N SER A 152 -19.39 32.83 -0.91
CA SER A 152 -19.63 31.84 -1.96
C SER A 152 -19.95 30.46 -1.37
N TYR A 153 -21.04 29.85 -1.83
CA TYR A 153 -21.42 28.50 -1.40
C TYR A 153 -20.74 27.43 -2.25
N PHE A 154 -19.86 26.64 -1.64
CA PHE A 154 -19.22 25.48 -2.25
C PHE A 154 -19.63 24.20 -1.49
N PRO A 155 -20.53 23.36 -2.04
CA PRO A 155 -21.04 22.16 -1.36
C PRO A 155 -20.01 21.01 -1.27
N MET A 156 -18.83 21.17 -1.87
CA MET A 156 -17.80 20.14 -1.89
C MET A 156 -17.02 20.12 -0.58
N LYS A 157 -16.82 18.92 -0.03
CA LYS A 157 -15.95 18.69 1.13
C LYS A 157 -14.73 17.90 0.69
N VAL A 158 -13.55 18.39 1.04
CA VAL A 158 -12.28 17.71 0.76
C VAL A 158 -11.90 16.91 1.98
N TYR A 159 -11.56 15.63 1.78
CA TYR A 159 -11.11 14.73 2.84
C TYR A 159 -9.69 14.25 2.56
N THR A 160 -8.89 14.15 3.60
CA THR A 160 -7.52 13.60 3.58
C THR A 160 -7.40 12.51 4.64
N ALA A 161 -6.54 11.52 4.39
CA ALA A 161 -6.29 10.37 5.25
C ALA A 161 -4.84 10.33 5.74
#